data_AF-A0A2V9M9L1-F1
#
_entry.id   AF-A0A2V9M9L1-F1
#
_cell.length_a   1.000
_cell.length_b   1.000
_cell.length_c   1.000
_cell.angle_alpha   90.00
_cell.angle_beta   90.00
_cell.angle_gamma   90.00
#
_symmetry.space_group_name_H-M   'P 1'
#
loop_
_entity.id
_entity.type
_entity.pdbx_description
1 polymer ?
#
loop_
_entity_poly.entity_id
_entity_poly.type
_entity_poly.pdbx_seq_one_letter_code
_entity_poly.pdbx_strand_id
1 'polypeptide(L)'
;MSLQLINLRKIAIQKELEITFKEKSSGRSWKIARDGVIKFAFPKPWGDPLDYSPEQVLDSADEFNLVVEGRQQVLGRKEMEEFVADALKSPQSAKTSDEDRE
;
A
#
# COMPACT_ATOMS: atom_id res chain seq x y z
N MET A 1 14.82 -0.73 4.34
CA MET A 1 14.77 -0.14 2.97
C MET A 1 13.71 0.94 3.04
N SER A 2 13.94 2.16 2.55
CA SER A 2 12.91 3.20 2.72
C SER A 2 11.62 2.81 1.98
N LEU A 3 10.48 2.89 2.66
CA LEU A 3 9.18 2.67 2.03
C LEU A 3 8.91 3.83 1.09
N GLN A 4 8.76 3.52 -0.21
CA GLN A 4 8.44 4.51 -1.23
C GLN A 4 7.03 4.28 -1.74
N LEU A 5 6.28 5.37 -1.91
CA LEU A 5 4.90 5.32 -2.36
C LEU A 5 4.75 4.60 -3.72
N ILE A 6 5.71 4.80 -4.62
CA ILE A 6 5.75 4.13 -5.93
C ILE A 6 5.84 2.60 -5.81
N ASN A 7 6.57 2.08 -4.83
CA ASN A 7 6.71 0.65 -4.62
C ASN A 7 5.42 0.07 -4.07
N LEU A 8 4.76 0.77 -3.14
CA LEU A 8 3.46 0.35 -2.62
C LEU A 8 2.38 0.31 -3.71
N ARG A 9 2.35 1.31 -4.61
CA ARG A 9 1.45 1.30 -5.78
C ARG A 9 1.70 0.10 -6.69
N LYS A 10 2.96 -0.18 -7.03
CA LYS A 10 3.33 -1.33 -7.87
C LYS A 10 2.86 -2.64 -7.24
N ILE A 11 3.11 -2.81 -5.95
CA ILE A 11 2.74 -4.03 -5.23
C ILE A 11 1.21 -4.17 -5.13
N ALA A 12 0.48 -3.09 -4.87
CA ALA A 12 -0.98 -3.09 -4.84
C ALA A 12 -1.58 -3.60 -6.16
N ILE A 13 -1.03 -3.16 -7.30
CA ILE A 13 -1.41 -3.62 -8.63
C ILE A 13 -0.99 -5.08 -8.86
N GLN A 14 0.27 -5.41 -8.61
CA GLN A 14 0.84 -6.72 -8.90
C GLN A 14 0.20 -7.85 -8.09
N LYS A 15 -0.14 -7.58 -6.83
CA LYS A 15 -0.72 -8.56 -5.90
C LYS A 15 -2.21 -8.35 -5.67
N GLU A 16 -2.86 -7.50 -6.48
CA GLU A 16 -4.28 -7.15 -6.40
C GLU A 16 -4.78 -6.88 -4.97
N LEU A 17 -4.01 -6.09 -4.22
CA LEU A 17 -4.25 -5.85 -2.80
C LEU A 17 -4.48 -4.37 -2.51
N GLU A 18 -5.21 -4.12 -1.42
CA GLU A 18 -5.38 -2.75 -0.92
C GLU A 18 -4.40 -2.51 0.22
N ILE A 19 -3.74 -1.35 0.24
CA ILE A 19 -2.81 -0.95 1.31
C ILE A 19 -3.34 0.31 1.96
N THR A 20 -3.64 0.25 3.24
CA THR A 20 -3.94 1.45 4.04
C THR A 20 -2.78 1.71 4.99
N PHE A 21 -2.28 2.94 5.05
CA PHE A 21 -1.24 3.32 6.00
C PHE A 21 -1.70 4.51 6.81
N LYS A 22 -1.42 4.47 8.12
CA LYS A 22 -1.94 5.43 9.09
C LYS A 22 -0.81 6.08 9.89
N GLU A 23 -0.87 7.41 9.97
CA GLU A 23 -0.04 8.20 10.87
C GLU A 23 -0.65 8.19 12.29
N LYS A 24 0.17 7.84 13.27
CA LYS A 24 -0.26 7.70 14.67
C LYS A 24 -0.58 9.03 15.35
N SER A 25 0.18 10.08 15.02
CA SER A 25 0.06 11.41 15.65
C SER A 25 -1.24 12.12 15.27
N SER A 26 -1.66 12.01 14.01
CA SER A 26 -2.82 12.70 13.47
C SER A 26 -4.04 11.80 13.28
N GLY A 27 -3.86 10.47 13.37
CA GLY A 27 -4.87 9.49 13.04
C GLY A 27 -5.22 9.42 11.56
N ARG A 28 -4.50 10.17 10.70
CA ARG A 28 -4.77 10.24 9.25
C ARG A 28 -4.33 8.97 8.57
N SER A 29 -5.05 8.58 7.54
CA SER A 29 -4.69 7.41 6.75
C SER A 29 -5.00 7.60 5.28
N TRP A 30 -4.12 7.02 4.47
CA TRP A 30 -4.27 6.92 3.03
C TRP A 30 -4.45 5.47 2.65
N LYS A 31 -5.20 5.25 1.59
CA LYS A 31 -5.46 3.95 0.99
C LYS A 31 -4.96 3.95 -0.45
N ILE A 32 -4.20 2.92 -0.78
CA ILE A 32 -3.85 2.54 -2.15
C ILE A 32 -4.80 1.41 -2.52
N ALA A 33 -5.64 1.65 -3.51
CA ALA A 33 -6.54 0.63 -4.05
C ALA A 33 -5.77 -0.34 -4.96
N ARG A 34 -6.42 -1.45 -5.32
CA ARG A 34 -5.84 -2.52 -6.15
C ARG A 34 -5.40 -2.06 -7.54
N ASP A 35 -5.99 -0.98 -8.04
CA ASP A 35 -5.63 -0.32 -9.30
C ASP A 35 -4.45 0.67 -9.15
N GLY A 36 -3.87 0.78 -7.95
CA GLY A 36 -2.80 1.71 -7.61
C GLY A 36 -3.28 3.15 -7.36
N VAL A 37 -4.59 3.42 -7.44
CA VAL A 37 -5.15 4.74 -7.14
C VAL A 37 -5.05 5.02 -5.65
N ILE A 38 -4.55 6.20 -5.32
CA ILE A 38 -4.40 6.65 -3.94
C ILE A 38 -5.59 7.52 -3.56
N LYS A 39 -6.23 7.19 -2.44
CA LYS A 39 -7.38 7.90 -1.88
C LYS A 39 -7.18 8.13 -0.40
N PHE A 40 -7.71 9.23 0.10
CA PHE A 40 -7.77 9.47 1.53
C PHE A 40 -8.80 8.52 2.17
N ALA A 41 -8.45 7.84 3.27
CA ALA A 41 -9.21 6.67 3.74
C ALA A 41 -10.31 6.99 4.78
N PHE A 42 -10.37 8.21 5.33
CA PHE A 42 -11.45 8.65 6.22
C PHE A 42 -12.10 9.94 5.74
N PRO A 43 -13.43 10.12 5.90
CA PRO A 43 -14.07 11.40 5.62
C PRO A 43 -13.59 12.42 6.66
N LYS A 44 -13.12 13.59 6.21
CA LYS A 44 -12.89 14.72 7.11
C LYS A 44 -14.21 15.08 7.82
N PRO A 45 -14.24 15.25 9.15
CA PRO A 45 -15.08 16.29 9.72
C PRO A 45 -14.47 17.64 9.30
N TRP A 46 -15.29 18.56 8.82
CA TRP A 46 -14.91 19.84 8.24
C TRP A 46 -13.71 20.53 8.93
N GLY A 47 -12.70 20.90 8.14
CA GLY A 47 -11.49 21.59 8.59
C GLY A 47 -10.43 21.61 7.49
N ASP A 48 -9.76 22.74 7.31
CA ASP A 48 -8.98 23.21 6.16
C ASP A 48 -8.26 22.17 5.28
N PRO A 49 -8.09 22.44 3.97
CA PRO A 49 -7.24 21.66 3.08
C PRO A 49 -5.79 21.78 3.57
N LEU A 50 -5.42 20.92 4.52
CA LEU A 50 -4.04 20.82 4.90
C LEU A 50 -3.30 20.08 3.77
N ASP A 51 -2.31 20.75 3.19
CA ASP A 51 -1.41 20.31 2.13
C ASP A 51 -0.52 19.13 2.58
N TYR A 52 -1.12 17.98 2.90
CA TYR A 52 -0.37 16.78 3.24
C TYR A 52 -0.18 15.90 2.04
N SER A 53 1.07 15.56 1.78
CA SER A 53 1.43 14.60 0.75
C SER A 53 1.33 13.17 1.31
N PRO A 54 0.84 12.20 0.52
CA PRO A 54 0.80 10.79 0.92
C PRO A 54 2.20 10.24 1.26
N GLU A 55 3.26 10.79 0.69
CA GLU A 55 4.65 10.47 1.05
C GLU A 55 4.99 10.86 2.48
N GLN A 56 4.57 12.06 2.94
CA GLN A 56 4.81 12.49 4.32
C GLN A 56 4.10 11.59 5.34
N VAL A 57 2.86 11.19 5.04
CA VAL A 57 2.10 10.27 5.91
C VAL A 57 2.71 8.87 5.89
N LEU A 58 3.24 8.42 4.75
CA LEU A 58 3.96 7.15 4.66
C LEU A 58 5.22 7.15 5.53
N ASP A 59 5.96 8.25 5.53
CA ASP A 59 7.18 8.39 6.33
C ASP A 59 6.92 8.38 7.83
N SER A 60 5.74 8.83 8.29
CA SER A 60 5.33 8.81 9.70
C SER A 60 4.38 7.66 10.07
N ALA A 61 4.10 6.75 9.14
CA ALA A 61 3.21 5.62 9.38
C ALA A 61 3.90 4.55 10.25
N ASP A 62 3.17 4.11 11.27
CA ASP A 62 3.60 3.03 12.18
C ASP A 62 2.92 1.70 11.84
N GLU A 63 1.71 1.77 11.26
CA GLU A 63 0.86 0.62 10.95
C GLU A 63 0.37 0.65 9.51
N PHE A 64 0.38 -0.53 8.90
CA PHE A 64 -0.04 -0.79 7.53
C PHE A 64 -1.08 -1.89 7.54
N ASN A 65 -2.20 -1.67 6.88
CA ASN A 65 -3.27 -2.63 6.75
C ASN A 65 -3.38 -3.08 5.29
N LEU A 66 -3.16 -4.36 5.05
CA LEU A 66 -3.20 -4.99 3.74
C LEU A 66 -4.48 -5.81 3.64
N VAL A 67 -5.25 -5.60 2.57
CA VAL A 67 -6.45 -6.39 2.29
C VAL A 67 -6.25 -7.14 0.98
N VAL A 68 -6.17 -8.47 1.08
CA VAL A 68 -6.02 -9.41 -0.04
C VAL A 68 -7.25 -10.32 -0.02
N GLU A 69 -8.03 -10.36 -1.10
CA GLU A 69 -9.20 -11.26 -1.20
C GLU A 69 -10.16 -11.23 0.01
N GLY A 70 -10.31 -10.06 0.65
CA GLY A 70 -11.16 -9.89 1.83
C GLY A 70 -10.53 -10.32 3.16
N ARG A 71 -9.29 -10.83 3.15
CA ARG A 71 -8.49 -11.08 4.36
C ARG A 71 -7.68 -9.84 4.69
N GLN A 72 -7.78 -9.43 5.95
CA GLN A 72 -7.08 -8.27 6.49
C GLN A 72 -5.81 -8.72 7.23
N GLN A 73 -4.68 -8.09 6.93
CA GLN A 73 -3.42 -8.28 7.63
C GLN A 73 -2.87 -6.93 8.07
N VAL A 74 -2.54 -6.78 9.34
CA VAL A 74 -1.90 -5.58 9.87
C VAL A 74 -0.41 -5.86 10.05
N LEU A 75 0.42 -4.98 9.51
CA LEU A 75 1.86 -5.03 9.55
C LEU A 75 2.40 -3.77 10.23
N GLY A 76 3.39 -3.93 11.12
CA GLY A 76 4.21 -2.82 11.57
C GLY A 76 5.19 -2.37 10.49
N ARG A 77 5.79 -1.19 10.68
CA ARG A 77 6.74 -0.61 9.70
C ARG A 77 7.84 -1.57 9.24
N LYS A 78 8.49 -2.28 10.17
CA LYS A 78 9.60 -3.20 9.84
C LYS A 78 9.11 -4.37 8.97
N GLU A 79 7.98 -4.97 9.34
CA GLU A 79 7.36 -6.05 8.59
C GLU A 79 6.92 -5.59 7.20
N MET A 80 6.43 -4.35 7.09
CA MET A 80 6.08 -3.74 5.81
C MET A 80 7.31 -3.54 4.91
N GLU A 81 8.44 -3.10 5.46
CA GLU A 81 9.70 -2.99 4.70
C GLU A 81 10.17 -4.34 4.16
N GLU A 82 10.08 -5.38 4.99
CA GLU A 82 10.41 -6.75 4.59
C GLU A 82 9.46 -7.27 3.50
N PHE A 83 8.15 -7.04 3.68
CA PHE A 83 7.12 -7.39 2.68
C PHE A 83 7.36 -6.70 1.33
N VAL A 84 7.70 -5.41 1.33
CA VAL A 84 8.00 -4.66 0.11
C VAL A 84 9.27 -5.19 -0.55
N ALA A 85 10.33 -5.45 0.23
CA ALA A 85 11.57 -5.98 -0.30
C ALA A 85 11.38 -7.37 -0.94
N ASP A 86 10.54 -8.22 -0.34
CA ASP A 86 10.17 -9.52 -0.91
C ASP A 86 9.32 -9.38 -2.17
N ALA A 87 8.27 -8.56 -2.13
CA ALA A 87 7.37 -8.35 -3.26
C ALA A 87 8.08 -7.76 -4.49
N LEU A 88 9.08 -6.89 -4.31
CA LEU A 88 9.88 -6.34 -5.40
C LEU A 88 10.90 -7.33 -5.96
N LYS A 89 11.34 -8.33 -5.18
CA LYS A 89 12.25 -9.39 -5.63
C LYS A 89 11.56 -10.49 -6.43
N SER A 90 10.25 -10.66 -6.23
CA SER A 90 9.42 -11.65 -6.93
C SER A 90 8.48 -10.99 -7.95
N PRO A 91 8.97 -10.44 -9.07
CA PRO A 91 8.11 -9.91 -10.14
C PRO A 91 7.33 -11.01 -10.90
N GLN A 92 7.51 -12.28 -10.58
CA GLN A 92 6.89 -13.42 -11.28
C GLN A 92 5.57 -13.84 -10.63
N SER A 93 4.47 -13.24 -11.11
CA SER A 93 3.21 -13.97 -11.30
C SER A 93 2.24 -13.29 -12.27
N ALA A 94 2.64 -12.21 -12.95
CA ALA A 94 1.94 -11.68 -14.10
C ALA A 94 2.57 -12.23 -15.40
N LYS A 95 2.26 -13.50 -15.72
CA LYS A 95 2.29 -14.18 -17.03
C LYS A 95 2.60 -15.68 -16.88
N THR A 96 1.63 -16.43 -16.37
CA THR A 96 1.40 -17.82 -16.81
C THR A 96 0.08 -17.81 -17.57
N SER A 97 0.18 -17.52 -18.87
CA SER A 97 -0.78 -17.87 -19.91
C SER A 97 -0.17 -17.38 -21.22
N ASP A 98 0.76 -18.15 -21.78
CA ASP A 98 0.81 -18.36 -23.23
C ASP A 98 1.68 -19.59 -23.50
N GLU A 99 1.04 -20.55 -24.18
CA GLU A 99 1.59 -21.71 -24.90
C GLU A 99 2.30 -22.80 -24.07
N ASP A 100 1.58 -23.72 -23.43
CA ASP A 100 1.08 -24.96 -24.06
C ASP A 100 0.62 -24.81 -25.53
N ARG A 101 1.55 -25.06 -26.47
CA ARG A 101 1.20 -25.66 -27.76
C ARG A 101 2.41 -26.26 -28.48
N GLU A 102 2.40 -27.59 -28.50
CA GLU A 102 2.90 -28.53 -29.53
C GLU A 102 4.42 -28.64 -29.78
#